data_AF-A0A2D4LNT7-F1
#
_entry.id   AF-A0A2D4LNT7-F1
#
_cell.length_a   1.000
_cell.length_b   1.000
_cell.length_c   1.000
_cell.angle_alpha   90.00
_cell.angle_beta   90.00
_cell.angle_gamma   90.00
#
_symmetry.space_group_name_H-M   'P 1'
#
loop_
_entity.id
_entity.type
_entity.pdbx_description
1 polymer ?
#
loop_
_entity_poly.entity_id
_entity_poly.type
_entity_poly.pdbx_seq_one_letter_code
_entity_poly.pdbx_strand_id
1 'polypeptide(L)'
;RDLILRETNITPLSWSDHFLLRLDFETPLLHCREVEPIRWLRPRRLMDPEGFQKELGAIPDSFVHDPSESLVASWNKAAARALDKIAPLRPLRGNRSRRAP
;
A
#
# COMPACT_ATOMS: atom_id res chain seq x y z
N ARG A 1 -13.42 22.82 -16.36
CA ARG A 1 -12.46 23.73 -15.70
C ARG A 1 -11.09 23.13 -15.94
N ASP A 2 -10.23 23.83 -16.65
CA ASP A 2 -8.89 23.34 -16.96
C ASP A 2 -7.99 23.54 -15.74
N LEU A 3 -7.19 22.53 -15.42
CA LEU A 3 -6.20 22.59 -14.35
C LEU A 3 -4.97 23.32 -14.91
N ILE A 4 -4.60 24.46 -14.32
CA ILE A 4 -3.40 25.19 -14.70
C ILE A 4 -2.22 24.60 -13.94
N LEU A 5 -1.16 24.21 -14.65
CA LEU A 5 0.06 23.67 -14.07
C LEU A 5 1.00 24.81 -13.69
N ARG A 6 1.34 24.96 -12.41
CA ARG A 6 2.32 25.93 -11.91
C ARG A 6 3.74 25.47 -12.17
N GLU A 7 4.04 24.26 -11.73
CA GLU A 7 5.42 23.78 -11.68
C GLU A 7 5.46 22.26 -11.88
N THR A 8 6.50 21.80 -12.57
CA THR A 8 6.85 20.38 -12.67
C THR A 8 8.21 20.18 -12.08
N ASN A 9 8.29 19.34 -11.05
CA ASN A 9 9.55 18.97 -10.41
C ASN A 9 9.83 17.48 -10.66
N ILE A 10 11.03 17.16 -11.12
CA ILE A 10 11.50 15.80 -11.36
C ILE A 10 12.72 15.57 -10.49
N THR A 11 12.60 14.66 -9.53
CA THR A 11 13.69 14.34 -8.59
C THR A 11 14.13 12.88 -8.78
N PRO A 12 15.43 12.61 -8.96
CA PRO A 12 15.94 11.23 -8.98
C PRO A 12 15.76 10.57 -7.62
N LEU A 13 15.40 9.29 -7.60
CA LEU A 13 15.31 8.50 -6.37
C LEU A 13 16.58 7.67 -6.21
N SER A 14 17.31 7.84 -5.12
CA SER A 14 18.60 7.15 -4.91
C SER A 14 18.50 5.63 -4.76
N TRP A 15 17.31 5.12 -4.47
CA TRP A 15 17.02 3.71 -4.22
C TRP A 15 16.27 3.03 -5.38
N SER A 16 16.06 3.74 -6.50
CA SER A 16 15.32 3.26 -7.66
C SER A 16 15.95 3.78 -8.95
N ASP A 17 15.79 3.04 -10.04
CA ASP A 17 16.06 3.48 -11.40
C ASP A 17 14.99 4.45 -11.95
N HIS A 18 13.97 4.76 -11.13
CA HIS A 18 12.87 5.66 -11.48
C HIS A 18 13.06 7.09 -10.90
N PHE A 19 12.37 8.05 -11.52
CA PHE A 19 12.30 9.43 -11.05
C PHE A 19 10.94 9.73 -10.41
N LEU A 20 10.93 10.57 -9.37
CA LEU A 20 9.71 11.10 -8.80
C LEU A 20 9.26 12.32 -9.60
N LEU A 21 8.10 12.23 -10.24
CA LEU A 21 7.43 13.34 -10.91
C LEU A 21 6.41 13.99 -9.97
N ARG A 22 6.61 15.27 -9.66
CA ARG A 22 5.68 16.09 -8.87
C ARG A 22 5.12 17.21 -9.74
N LEU A 23 3.79 17.24 -9.86
CA LEU A 23 3.05 18.27 -10.58
C LEU A 23 2.37 19.18 -9.56
N ASP A 24 2.68 20.47 -9.62
CA ASP A 24 2.02 21.50 -8.81
C ASP A 24 0.97 22.23 -9.64
N PHE A 25 -0.27 22.26 -9.17
CA PHE A 25 -1.39 22.86 -9.89
C PHE A 25 -1.86 24.14 -9.21
N GLU A 26 -2.19 25.11 -10.05
CA GLU A 26 -2.74 26.41 -9.71
C GLU A 26 -4.22 26.30 -9.32
N THR A 27 -4.56 25.46 -8.35
CA THR A 27 -5.96 25.37 -7.87
C THR A 27 -6.07 25.58 -6.36
N PRO A 28 -7.04 26.41 -5.92
CA PRO A 28 -7.46 26.39 -4.54
C PRO A 28 -8.05 25.01 -4.29
N LEU A 29 -7.51 24.30 -3.29
CA LEU A 29 -7.96 23.00 -2.78
C LEU A 29 -9.31 22.60 -3.37
N LEU A 30 -9.34 21.55 -4.22
CA LEU A 30 -10.57 20.90 -4.66
C LEU A 30 -11.32 20.40 -3.42
N HIS A 31 -12.04 21.32 -2.77
CA HIS A 31 -13.04 21.01 -1.78
C HIS A 31 -14.08 20.23 -2.56
N CYS A 32 -14.03 18.91 -2.36
CA CYS A 32 -14.85 17.89 -3.00
C CYS A 32 -16.34 18.15 -2.70
N ARG A 33 -16.94 19.15 -3.35
CA ARG A 33 -18.31 19.57 -3.02
C ARG A 33 -19.36 19.06 -4.00
N GLU A 34 -18.99 18.56 -5.18
CA GLU A 34 -20.00 18.19 -6.21
C GLU A 34 -19.72 16.92 -7.02
N VAL A 35 -18.56 16.27 -6.83
CA VAL A 35 -18.29 14.92 -7.37
C VAL A 35 -18.15 13.99 -6.18
N GLU A 36 -18.70 12.77 -6.25
CA GLU A 36 -18.64 11.78 -5.16
C GLU A 36 -17.30 11.89 -4.43
N PRO A 37 -17.29 12.01 -3.09
CA PRO A 37 -16.06 12.21 -2.34
C PRO A 37 -15.05 11.18 -2.81
N ILE A 38 -13.89 11.65 -3.29
CA ILE A 38 -12.79 10.78 -3.74
C ILE A 38 -12.65 9.70 -2.67
N ARG A 39 -13.00 8.47 -3.05
CA ARG A 39 -12.87 7.32 -2.15
C ARG A 39 -11.39 7.10 -1.98
N TRP A 40 -10.84 7.74 -0.95
CA TRP A 40 -9.52 7.43 -0.44
C TRP A 40 -9.57 5.99 0.06
N LEU A 41 -9.27 5.06 -0.84
CA LEU A 41 -9.03 3.67 -0.52
C LEU A 41 -7.69 3.65 0.21
N ARG A 42 -7.73 3.93 1.53
CA ARG A 42 -6.62 3.64 2.40
C ARG A 42 -6.62 2.13 2.60
N PRO A 43 -5.60 1.40 2.13
CA PRO A 43 -5.50 -0.02 2.40
C PRO A 43 -5.13 -0.18 3.88
N ARG A 44 -6.11 -0.01 4.80
CA ARG A 44 -5.89 -0.10 6.25
C ARG A 44 -5.29 -1.44 6.68
N ARG A 45 -5.38 -2.47 5.83
CA ARG A 45 -4.88 -3.82 6.05
C ARG A 45 -3.67 -4.21 5.18
N LEU A 46 -3.20 -3.31 4.31
CA LEU A 46 -2.02 -3.62 3.50
C LEU A 46 -0.73 -3.58 4.34
N MET A 47 -0.78 -2.94 5.51
CA MET A 47 0.30 -2.88 6.50
C MET A 47 -0.32 -3.05 7.90
N ASP A 48 -0.88 -4.22 8.19
CA ASP A 48 -1.21 -4.63 9.56
C ASP A 48 -0.02 -5.44 10.08
N PRO A 49 1.03 -4.81 10.68
CA PRO A 49 2.25 -5.52 11.05
C PRO A 49 1.97 -6.56 12.15
N GLU A 50 1.06 -6.28 13.08
CA GLU A 50 0.65 -7.24 14.10
C GLU A 50 -0.11 -8.42 13.49
N GLY A 51 -1.05 -8.16 12.57
CA GLY A 51 -1.78 -9.20 11.84
C GLY A 51 -0.87 -10.02 10.93
N PHE A 52 0.10 -9.38 10.27
CA PHE A 52 1.11 -10.05 9.46
C PHE A 52 1.96 -10.97 10.32
N GLN A 53 2.48 -10.49 11.45
CA GLN A 53 3.29 -11.30 12.36
C GLN A 53 2.50 -12.50 12.90
N LYS A 54 1.20 -12.31 13.19
CA LYS A 54 0.32 -13.39 13.62
C LYS A 54 0.13 -14.45 12.54
N GLU A 55 -0.04 -14.06 11.28
CA GLU A 55 -0.21 -14.99 10.16
C GLU A 55 1.10 -15.63 9.68
N LEU A 56 2.22 -14.91 9.80
CA LEU A 56 3.55 -15.43 9.52
C LEU A 56 3.97 -16.50 10.54
N GLY A 57 3.56 -16.31 11.80
CA GLY A 57 3.87 -17.21 12.90
C GLY A 57 5.31 -17.07 13.40
N ALA A 58 5.71 -17.96 14.31
CA ALA A 58 7.10 -18.07 14.73
C ALA A 58 7.91 -18.75 13.62
N ILE A 59 9.14 -18.30 13.41
CA ILE A 59 10.09 -19.00 12.54
C ILE A 59 10.47 -20.31 13.27
N PRO A 60 10.20 -21.48 12.68
CA PRO A 60 10.56 -22.77 13.26
C PRO A 60 12.06 -22.88 13.58
N ASP A 61 12.39 -23.31 14.79
CA ASP A 61 13.79 -23.57 15.20
C ASP A 61 14.43 -24.73 14.42
N SER A 62 13.63 -25.52 13.68
CA SER A 62 14.11 -26.58 12.79
C SER A 62 15.01 -26.06 11.66
N PHE A 63 15.02 -24.75 11.42
CA PHE A 63 15.78 -24.08 10.37
C PHE A 63 17.26 -23.85 10.72
N VAL A 64 17.70 -24.14 11.95
CA VAL A 64 19.06 -23.84 12.43
C VAL A 64 20.17 -24.61 11.69
N HIS A 65 19.84 -25.66 10.93
CA HIS A 65 20.81 -26.47 10.18
C HIS A 65 20.61 -26.43 8.65
N ASP A 66 19.66 -25.65 8.15
CA ASP A 66 19.37 -25.59 6.72
C ASP A 66 20.31 -24.61 5.99
N PRO A 67 20.68 -24.90 4.74
CA PRO A 67 21.37 -23.94 3.88
C PRO A 67 20.57 -22.64 3.73
N SER A 68 21.26 -21.51 3.62
CA SER A 68 20.64 -20.18 3.52
C SER A 68 19.60 -20.06 2.40
N GLU A 69 19.81 -20.72 1.26
CA GLU A 69 18.85 -20.74 0.15
C GLU A 69 17.53 -21.42 0.53
N SER A 70 17.59 -22.52 1.27
CA SER A 70 16.40 -23.24 1.77
C SER A 70 15.61 -22.38 2.77
N LEU A 71 16.33 -21.63 3.61
CA LEU A 71 15.74 -20.68 4.55
C LEU A 71 15.00 -19.56 3.84
N VAL A 72 15.65 -18.93 2.86
CA VAL A 72 15.06 -17.83 2.08
C VAL A 72 13.83 -18.32 1.32
N ALA A 73 13.88 -19.49 0.69
CA ALA A 73 12.74 -20.07 -0.03
C ALA A 73 11.55 -20.36 0.90
N SER A 74 11.82 -20.96 2.07
CA SER A 74 10.80 -21.30 3.06
C SER A 74 10.17 -20.04 3.67
N TRP A 75 10.98 -19.03 3.99
CA TRP A 75 10.52 -17.75 4.50
C TRP A 75 9.67 -17.01 3.46
N ASN A 76 10.14 -16.90 2.21
CA ASN A 76 9.40 -16.23 1.14
C ASN A 76 8.03 -16.88 0.92
N LYS A 77 7.95 -18.21 0.99
CA LYS A 77 6.70 -18.96 0.88
C LYS A 77 5.75 -18.66 2.05
N ALA A 78 6.26 -18.58 3.28
CA ALA A 78 5.46 -18.25 4.45
C ALA A 78 4.96 -16.80 4.40
N ALA A 79 5.86 -15.85 4.07
CA ALA A 79 5.55 -14.44 3.93
C ALA A 79 4.49 -14.19 2.85
N ALA A 80 4.61 -14.82 1.67
CA ALA A 80 3.60 -14.71 0.61
C ALA A 80 2.22 -15.17 1.07
N ARG A 81 2.14 -16.30 1.79
CA ARG A 81 0.87 -16.80 2.35
C ARG A 81 0.27 -15.88 3.39
N ALA A 82 1.10 -15.29 4.26
CA ALA A 82 0.65 -14.32 5.23
C ALA A 82 0.11 -13.05 4.54
N LEU A 83 0.82 -12.56 3.51
CA LEU A 83 0.38 -11.44 2.68
C LEU A 83 -0.97 -11.71 2.02
N ASP A 84 -1.17 -12.89 1.42
CA ASP A 84 -2.43 -13.25 0.77
C ASP A 84 -3.63 -13.23 1.74
N LYS A 85 -3.40 -13.54 3.00
CA LYS A 85 -4.44 -13.54 4.04
C LYS A 85 -4.75 -12.14 4.59
N ILE A 86 -3.73 -11.30 4.78
CA ILE A 86 -3.93 -9.94 5.32
C ILE A 86 -4.37 -8.97 4.22
N ALA A 87 -3.94 -9.21 2.98
CA ALA A 87 -4.28 -8.38 1.86
C ALA A 87 -5.81 -8.39 1.66
N PRO A 88 -6.45 -7.22 1.55
CA PRO A 88 -7.87 -7.19 1.28
C PRO A 88 -8.16 -7.81 -0.09
N LEU A 89 -8.98 -8.87 -0.11
CA LEU A 89 -9.53 -9.45 -1.33
C LEU A 89 -10.19 -8.35 -2.16
N ARG A 90 -9.71 -8.14 -3.39
CA ARG A 90 -10.26 -7.12 -4.29
C ARG A 90 -11.62 -7.56 -4.86
N PRO A 91 -12.54 -6.62 -5.14
CA PRO A 91 -12.40 -5.17 -4.98
C PRO A 91 -12.84 -4.72 -3.59
N LEU A 92 -12.10 -3.75 -3.04
CA LEU A 92 -12.47 -2.99 -1.85
C LEU A 92 -13.87 -2.40 -2.06
N ARG A 93 -14.89 -3.05 -1.50
CA ARG A 93 -16.27 -2.55 -1.51
C ARG A 93 -16.25 -1.21 -0.79
N GLY A 94 -16.36 -0.12 -1.55
CA GLY A 94 -16.42 1.17 -0.90
C GLY A 94 -17.71 1.23 -0.09
N ASN A 95 -17.56 1.47 1.21
CA ASN A 95 -18.68 1.68 2.11
C ASN A 95 -19.51 2.85 1.55
N ARG A 96 -20.79 2.61 1.36
CA ARG A 96 -21.78 3.68 1.14
C ARG A 96 -21.80 4.45 2.47
N SER A 97 -21.20 5.64 2.49
CA SER A 97 -21.19 6.49 3.67
C SER A 97 -22.65 6.74 4.06
N ARG A 98 -23.08 6.26 5.23
CA ARG A 98 -24.32 6.73 5.83
C ARG A 98 -24.10 8.20 6.13
N ARG A 99 -24.92 9.07 5.53
CA ARG A 99 -25.03 10.48 5.91
C ARG A 99 -25.12 10.56 7.43
N ALA A 100 -24.17 11.26 8.04
CA ALA A 100 -24.33 11.77 9.39
C ALA A 100 -25.42 12.87 9.37
N PRO A 101 -26.21 13.03 10.44
CA PRO A 101 -27.30 13.99 10.53
C PRO A 101 -26.83 15.45 10.43
#